data_AF-A0A4R3ABJ0-F1
#
_entry.id   AF-A0A4R3ABJ0-F1
#
_cell.length_a   1.000
_cell.length_b   1.000
_cell.length_c   1.000
_cell.angle_alpha   90.00
_cell.angle_beta   90.00
_cell.angle_gamma   90.00
#
_symmetry.space_group_name_H-M   'P 1'
#
loop_
_entity.id
_entity.type
_entity.pdbx_description
1 polymer ?
#
loop_
_entity_poly.entity_id
_entity_poly.type
_entity_poly.pdbx_seq_one_letter_code
_entity_poly.pdbx_strand_id
1 'polypeptide(L)'
;MMLSEIVIKNLEKQRTLLGLEHFDIDKYSDLDEGTYLRIISGQIELTVNTLQSIVEKVFNSKVKEYLNPKFKAKPYTSLKQNLQIVIQEKNIKSSYGPLPNYLTLIIHHCININEEFSNKLFKENLPEIFKEQNIEIHKYTLRKNVETIKGATEEGTHKNFIKFIYKFPLSEKQIEKARKTVNPEWFMDFSENARKK
;
A
#
# COMPACT_ATOMS: atom_id res chain seq x y z
N MET A 1 -20.22 -31.51 1.31
CA MET A 1 -19.41 -30.41 0.76
C MET A 1 -19.51 -30.49 -0.75
N MET A 2 -20.13 -29.49 -1.38
CA MET A 2 -20.29 -29.42 -2.83
C MET A 2 -18.94 -29.15 -3.50
N LEU A 3 -18.77 -29.58 -4.76
CA LEU A 3 -17.51 -29.42 -5.50
C LEU A 3 -17.08 -27.94 -5.60
N SER A 4 -18.05 -27.04 -5.76
CA SER A 4 -17.85 -25.58 -5.78
C SER A 4 -17.25 -25.05 -4.47
N GLU A 5 -17.69 -25.57 -3.31
CA GLU A 5 -17.18 -25.18 -2.00
C GLU A 5 -15.70 -25.59 -1.82
N ILE A 6 -15.31 -26.75 -2.35
CA ILE A 6 -13.92 -27.24 -2.33
C ILE A 6 -13.03 -26.29 -3.13
N VAL A 7 -13.47 -25.92 -4.33
CA VAL A 7 -12.71 -25.04 -5.22
C VAL A 7 -12.55 -23.66 -4.58
N ILE A 8 -13.64 -23.07 -4.09
CA ILE A 8 -13.61 -21.76 -3.41
C ILE A 8 -12.64 -21.79 -2.23
N LYS A 9 -12.71 -22.83 -1.39
CA LYS A 9 -11.79 -23.02 -0.26
C LYS A 9 -10.34 -23.10 -0.70
N ASN A 10 -10.05 -23.81 -1.78
CA ASN A 10 -8.70 -23.97 -2.31
C ASN A 10 -8.15 -22.65 -2.89
N LEU A 11 -8.99 -21.89 -3.60
CA LEU A 11 -8.65 -20.55 -4.09
C LEU A 11 -8.33 -19.60 -2.93
N GLU A 12 -9.17 -19.56 -1.91
CA GLU A 12 -8.96 -18.70 -0.73
C GLU A 12 -7.73 -19.09 0.08
N LYS A 13 -7.45 -20.40 0.19
CA LYS A 13 -6.22 -20.91 0.81
C LYS A 13 -4.97 -20.43 0.07
N GLN A 14 -4.98 -20.48 -1.27
CA GLN A 14 -3.87 -20.00 -2.09
C GLN A 14 -3.71 -18.47 -1.98
N ARG A 15 -4.80 -17.72 -2.12
CA ARG A 15 -4.80 -16.25 -2.01
C ARG A 15 -4.24 -15.79 -0.68
N THR A 16 -4.75 -16.35 0.42
CA THR A 16 -4.34 -15.98 1.78
C THR A 16 -2.87 -16.31 2.04
N LEU A 17 -2.39 -17.48 1.58
CA LEU A 17 -0.97 -17.85 1.70
C LEU A 17 -0.05 -16.81 1.02
N LEU A 18 -0.49 -16.24 -0.09
CA LEU A 18 0.27 -15.27 -0.87
C LEU A 18 0.09 -13.81 -0.42
N GLY A 19 -0.78 -13.55 0.57
CA GLY A 19 -1.08 -12.20 1.04
C GLY A 19 -1.76 -11.31 -0.01
N LEU A 20 -2.47 -11.93 -0.98
CA LEU A 20 -3.17 -11.20 -2.03
C LEU A 20 -4.54 -10.72 -1.55
N GLU A 21 -4.92 -9.50 -1.94
CA GLU A 21 -6.25 -8.96 -1.74
C GLU A 21 -7.22 -9.50 -2.81
N HIS A 22 -8.53 -9.45 -2.55
CA HIS A 22 -9.52 -9.87 -3.55
C HIS A 22 -9.37 -9.10 -4.87
N PHE A 23 -9.10 -7.79 -4.78
CA PHE A 23 -8.84 -6.93 -5.94
C PHE A 23 -7.62 -7.36 -6.76
N ASP A 24 -6.59 -7.94 -6.13
CA ASP A 24 -5.45 -8.47 -6.88
C ASP A 24 -5.88 -9.63 -7.77
N ILE A 25 -6.75 -10.51 -7.26
CA ILE A 25 -7.27 -11.63 -8.05
C ILE A 25 -8.03 -11.09 -9.26
N ASP A 26 -8.95 -10.15 -9.07
CA ASP A 26 -9.70 -9.54 -10.17
C ASP A 26 -8.76 -8.95 -11.23
N LYS A 27 -7.83 -8.11 -10.79
CA LYS A 27 -6.86 -7.42 -11.65
C LYS A 27 -5.98 -8.37 -12.46
N TYR A 28 -5.48 -9.45 -11.86
CA TYR A 28 -4.53 -10.36 -12.51
C TYR A 28 -5.20 -11.55 -13.20
N SER A 29 -6.52 -11.70 -13.10
CA SER A 29 -7.31 -12.72 -13.80
C SER A 29 -8.25 -12.17 -14.86
N ASP A 30 -8.14 -10.88 -15.19
CA ASP A 30 -9.00 -10.16 -16.14
C ASP A 30 -10.50 -10.28 -15.79
N LEU A 31 -10.83 -10.19 -14.50
CA LEU A 31 -12.20 -10.11 -14.03
C LEU A 31 -12.58 -8.67 -13.72
N ASP A 32 -13.87 -8.36 -13.85
CA ASP A 32 -14.40 -7.07 -13.40
C ASP A 32 -14.18 -6.90 -11.89
N GLU A 33 -13.96 -5.66 -11.46
CA GLU A 33 -13.72 -5.32 -10.06
C GLU A 33 -14.82 -5.88 -9.13
N GLY A 34 -14.39 -6.58 -8.07
CA GLY A 34 -15.28 -7.17 -7.07
C GLY A 34 -15.94 -8.47 -7.52
N THR A 35 -15.63 -9.01 -8.70
CA THR A 35 -16.19 -10.29 -9.17
C THR A 35 -15.71 -11.44 -8.31
N TYR A 36 -14.41 -11.51 -8.02
CA TYR A 36 -13.86 -12.53 -7.14
C TYR A 36 -14.50 -12.49 -5.76
N LEU A 37 -14.69 -11.28 -5.18
CA LEU A 37 -15.37 -11.09 -3.90
C LEU A 37 -16.80 -11.66 -3.89
N ARG A 38 -17.54 -11.42 -4.96
CA ARG A 38 -18.91 -11.93 -5.14
C ARG A 38 -18.95 -13.44 -5.33
N ILE A 39 -17.92 -14.03 -5.94
CA ILE A 39 -17.81 -15.49 -6.09
C ILE A 39 -17.59 -16.16 -4.74
N ILE A 40 -16.59 -15.75 -3.95
CA ILE A 40 -16.30 -16.45 -2.68
C ILE A 40 -17.36 -16.19 -1.61
N SER A 41 -18.15 -15.11 -1.72
CA SER A 41 -19.33 -14.87 -0.89
C SER A 41 -20.60 -15.60 -1.35
N GLY A 42 -20.53 -16.33 -2.47
CA GLY A 42 -21.66 -17.09 -3.01
C GLY A 42 -22.74 -16.24 -3.69
N GLN A 43 -22.46 -14.97 -3.98
CA GLN A 43 -23.38 -14.07 -4.70
C GLN A 43 -23.37 -14.32 -6.21
N ILE A 44 -22.25 -14.83 -6.75
CA ILE A 44 -22.09 -15.20 -8.16
C ILE A 44 -21.54 -16.62 -8.24
N GLU A 45 -22.03 -17.41 -9.20
CA GLU A 45 -21.53 -18.76 -9.44
C GLU A 45 -20.14 -18.75 -10.09
N LEU A 46 -19.25 -19.63 -9.59
CA LEU A 46 -17.93 -19.82 -10.18
C LEU A 46 -18.03 -20.65 -11.47
N THR A 47 -17.86 -20.00 -12.62
CA THR A 47 -17.77 -20.71 -13.90
C THR A 47 -16.39 -21.36 -14.10
N VAL A 48 -16.33 -22.40 -14.95
CA VAL A 48 -15.06 -23.06 -15.32
C VAL A 48 -14.09 -22.07 -15.98
N ASN A 49 -14.58 -21.17 -16.84
CA ASN A 49 -13.75 -20.17 -17.51
C ASN A 49 -13.14 -19.19 -16.51
N THR A 50 -13.93 -18.72 -15.53
CA THR A 50 -13.46 -17.86 -14.45
C THR A 50 -12.41 -18.58 -13.59
N LEU A 51 -12.68 -19.84 -13.22
CA LEU A 51 -11.73 -20.66 -12.49
C LEU A 51 -10.41 -20.82 -13.25
N GLN A 52 -10.48 -21.14 -14.54
CA GLN A 52 -9.31 -21.27 -15.40
C GLN A 52 -8.50 -19.96 -15.45
N SER A 53 -9.17 -18.82 -15.64
CA SER A 53 -8.51 -17.52 -15.68
C SER A 53 -7.74 -17.24 -14.38
N ILE A 54 -8.37 -17.47 -13.23
CA ILE A 54 -7.72 -17.26 -11.91
C ILE A 54 -6.51 -18.19 -11.74
N VAL A 55 -6.69 -19.50 -11.94
CA VAL A 55 -5.64 -20.47 -11.59
C VAL A 55 -4.45 -20.42 -12.55
N GLU A 56 -4.67 -20.13 -13.83
CA GLU A 56 -3.61 -20.08 -14.83
C GLU A 56 -2.90 -18.72 -14.85
N LYS A 57 -3.65 -17.61 -14.79
CA LYS A 57 -3.06 -16.27 -14.90
C LYS A 57 -2.47 -15.78 -13.58
N VAL A 58 -3.16 -16.02 -12.46
CA VAL A 58 -2.71 -15.59 -11.14
C VAL A 58 -1.79 -16.62 -10.51
N PHE A 59 -2.23 -17.87 -10.43
CA PHE A 59 -1.52 -18.89 -9.64
C PHE A 59 -0.56 -19.77 -10.44
N ASN A 60 -0.44 -19.56 -11.75
CA ASN A 60 0.41 -20.35 -12.65
C ASN A 60 0.19 -21.88 -12.48
N SER A 61 -1.08 -22.28 -12.50
CA SER A 61 -1.53 -23.60 -12.07
C SER A 61 -2.67 -24.14 -12.95
N LYS A 62 -2.97 -25.44 -12.85
CA LYS A 62 -4.05 -26.07 -13.62
C LYS A 62 -5.33 -26.20 -12.78
N VAL A 63 -6.49 -26.09 -13.44
CA VAL A 63 -7.84 -26.25 -12.83
C VAL A 63 -7.95 -27.55 -12.01
N LYS A 64 -7.45 -28.67 -12.55
CA LYS A 64 -7.50 -29.98 -11.88
C LYS A 64 -6.89 -30.01 -10.48
N GLU A 65 -5.93 -29.13 -10.20
CA GLU A 65 -5.29 -29.04 -8.89
C GLU A 65 -6.25 -28.48 -7.83
N TYR A 66 -7.10 -27.53 -8.23
CA TYR A 66 -8.07 -26.86 -7.36
C TYR A 66 -9.35 -27.68 -7.13
N LEU A 67 -9.60 -28.69 -7.97
CA LEU A 67 -10.64 -29.68 -7.75
C LEU A 67 -10.25 -30.74 -6.69
N ASN A 68 -8.97 -30.79 -6.27
CA ASN A 68 -8.48 -31.79 -5.34
C ASN A 68 -8.81 -31.43 -3.87
N PRO A 69 -9.52 -32.29 -3.11
CA PRO A 69 -9.77 -32.05 -1.68
C PRO A 69 -8.50 -31.98 -0.83
N LYS A 70 -7.40 -32.60 -1.29
CA LYS A 70 -6.08 -32.58 -0.64
C LYS A 70 -5.15 -31.51 -1.23
N PHE A 71 -5.71 -30.41 -1.73
CA PHE A 71 -4.96 -29.31 -2.34
C PHE A 71 -3.85 -28.78 -1.42
N LYS A 72 -2.64 -28.76 -1.98
CA LYS A 72 -1.46 -28.14 -1.39
C LYS A 72 -1.24 -26.80 -2.09
N ALA A 73 -1.33 -25.74 -1.31
CA ALA A 73 -1.08 -24.39 -1.80
C ALA A 73 0.40 -24.27 -2.24
N LYS A 74 0.62 -23.59 -3.36
CA LYS A 74 1.93 -23.41 -3.94
C LYS A 74 2.63 -22.19 -3.34
N PRO A 75 3.96 -22.23 -3.15
CA PRO A 75 4.71 -21.08 -2.65
C PRO A 75 4.75 -19.95 -3.67
N TYR A 76 5.02 -18.72 -3.22
CA TYR A 76 5.11 -17.56 -4.11
C TYR A 76 6.15 -17.72 -5.23
N THR A 77 7.21 -18.52 -5.00
CA THR A 77 8.28 -18.80 -5.97
C THR A 77 7.81 -19.56 -7.21
N SER A 78 6.61 -20.17 -7.18
CA SER A 78 6.03 -20.86 -8.34
C SER A 78 5.20 -19.93 -9.24
N LEU A 79 4.95 -18.69 -8.82
CA LEU A 79 4.17 -17.72 -9.58
C LEU A 79 4.98 -17.17 -10.76
N LYS A 80 4.31 -16.50 -11.70
CA LYS A 80 5.01 -15.75 -12.75
C LYS A 80 5.80 -14.58 -12.14
N GLN A 81 6.95 -14.26 -12.73
CA GLN A 81 7.92 -13.31 -12.18
C GLN A 81 7.30 -11.92 -11.89
N ASN A 82 6.40 -11.44 -12.75
CA ASN A 82 5.67 -10.19 -12.54
C ASN A 82 4.84 -10.18 -11.25
N LEU A 83 4.16 -11.28 -10.93
CA LEU A 83 3.40 -11.41 -9.67
C LEU A 83 4.31 -11.59 -8.46
N GLN A 84 5.46 -12.25 -8.62
CA GLN A 84 6.46 -12.35 -7.56
C GLN A 84 6.97 -10.97 -7.14
N ILE A 85 7.26 -10.10 -8.12
CA ILE A 85 7.69 -8.71 -7.87
C ILE A 85 6.60 -7.95 -7.11
N VAL A 86 5.34 -8.04 -7.55
CA VAL A 86 4.21 -7.36 -6.87
C VAL A 86 4.05 -7.83 -5.43
N ILE A 87 4.12 -9.14 -5.18
CA ILE A 87 4.00 -9.70 -3.83
C ILE A 87 5.21 -9.30 -2.97
N GLN A 88 6.43 -9.32 -3.53
CA GLN A 88 7.62 -8.83 -2.84
C GLN A 88 7.50 -7.35 -2.48
N GLU A 89 7.09 -6.50 -3.42
CA GLU A 89 6.86 -5.08 -3.17
C GLU A 89 5.80 -4.86 -2.09
N LYS A 90 4.71 -5.64 -2.09
CA LYS A 90 3.70 -5.57 -1.02
C LYS A 90 4.26 -6.00 0.33
N ASN A 91 5.07 -7.05 0.39
CA ASN A 91 5.73 -7.50 1.62
C ASN A 91 6.79 -6.51 2.12
N ILE A 92 7.49 -5.82 1.22
CA ILE A 92 8.41 -4.75 1.60
C ILE A 92 7.61 -3.53 2.06
N LYS A 93 6.56 -3.11 1.33
CA LYS A 93 5.72 -1.98 1.77
C LYS A 93 5.03 -2.26 3.11
N SER A 94 4.65 -3.50 3.40
CA SER A 94 4.06 -3.86 4.71
C SER A 94 5.08 -3.83 5.84
N SER A 95 6.36 -4.17 5.59
CA SER A 95 7.41 -4.08 6.62
C SER A 95 7.83 -2.65 6.95
N TYR A 96 7.71 -1.73 5.99
CA TYR A 96 7.89 -0.30 6.24
C TYR A 96 6.62 0.33 6.82
N GLY A 97 5.43 -0.20 6.56
CA GLY A 97 4.18 0.43 6.98
C GLY A 97 3.78 1.62 6.11
N PRO A 98 2.65 2.27 6.39
CA PRO A 98 1.99 3.16 5.44
C PRO A 98 2.69 4.54 5.36
N LEU A 99 2.99 4.99 4.14
CA LEU A 99 3.58 6.31 3.84
C LEU A 99 2.96 7.49 4.63
N PRO A 100 1.62 7.63 4.77
CA PRO A 100 1.03 8.70 5.56
C PRO A 100 1.55 8.81 7.00
N ASN A 101 1.95 7.68 7.61
CA ASN A 101 2.47 7.67 8.97
C ASN A 101 3.91 8.19 9.02
N TYR A 102 4.73 7.91 8.01
CA TYR A 102 6.04 8.56 7.86
C TYR A 102 5.91 10.06 7.68
N LEU A 103 5.01 10.50 6.79
CA LEU A 103 4.75 11.93 6.55
C LEU A 103 4.30 12.62 7.85
N THR A 104 3.42 11.96 8.62
CA THR A 104 2.95 12.44 9.93
C THR A 104 4.11 12.69 10.89
N LEU A 105 5.07 11.76 10.99
CA LEU A 105 6.22 11.89 11.88
C LEU A 105 7.22 12.95 11.39
N ILE A 106 7.45 13.04 10.08
CA ILE A 106 8.31 14.09 9.49
C ILE A 106 7.73 15.47 9.78
N ILE A 107 6.42 15.65 9.55
CA ILE A 107 5.74 16.90 9.90
C ILE A 107 5.92 17.19 11.38
N HIS A 108 5.62 16.22 12.25
CA HIS A 108 5.69 16.40 13.69
C HIS A 108 7.08 16.81 14.20
N HIS A 109 8.15 16.30 13.60
CA HIS A 109 9.52 16.54 14.06
C HIS A 109 10.22 17.72 13.38
N CYS A 110 9.87 18.05 12.13
CA CYS A 110 10.70 18.94 11.31
C CYS A 110 10.03 20.25 10.91
N ILE A 111 8.74 20.45 11.20
CA ILE A 111 8.00 21.63 10.73
C ILE A 111 7.46 22.39 11.94
N ASN A 112 7.63 23.70 11.94
CA ASN A 112 6.97 24.58 12.91
C ASN A 112 5.67 25.17 12.34
N ILE A 113 4.78 25.63 13.23
CA ILE A 113 3.57 26.36 12.81
C ILE A 113 3.98 27.60 12.00
N ASN A 114 3.28 27.87 10.90
CA ASN A 114 3.53 28.99 9.96
C ASN A 114 4.81 28.90 9.13
N GLU A 115 5.60 27.83 9.26
CA GLU A 115 6.76 27.60 8.42
C GLU A 115 6.34 27.13 7.02
N GLU A 116 7.06 27.62 6.00
CA GLU A 116 6.90 27.18 4.62
C GLU A 116 7.83 26.00 4.38
N PHE A 117 7.29 24.93 3.82
CA PHE A 117 8.06 23.74 3.48
C PHE A 117 7.71 23.26 2.07
N SER A 118 8.58 22.43 1.50
CA SER A 118 8.37 21.86 0.18
C SER A 118 8.48 20.34 0.21
N ASN A 119 8.10 19.69 -0.88
CA ASN A 119 8.25 18.25 -1.03
C ASN A 119 9.71 17.75 -0.87
N LYS A 120 10.70 18.65 -1.02
CA LYS A 120 12.11 18.35 -0.76
C LYS A 120 12.33 17.84 0.67
N LEU A 121 11.68 18.46 1.67
CA LEU A 121 11.79 18.05 3.07
C LEU A 121 11.42 16.58 3.26
N PHE A 122 10.33 16.12 2.63
CA PHE A 122 9.92 14.72 2.75
C PHE A 122 10.86 13.78 2.00
N LYS A 123 11.30 14.14 0.79
CA LYS A 123 12.22 13.30 0.01
C LYS A 123 13.57 13.10 0.72
N GLU A 124 14.03 14.08 1.49
CA GLU A 124 15.27 13.98 2.26
C GLU A 124 15.16 13.07 3.48
N ASN A 125 13.97 12.94 4.07
CA ASN A 125 13.77 12.23 5.34
C ASN A 125 13.03 10.89 5.19
N LEU A 126 12.38 10.65 4.06
CA LEU A 126 11.70 9.38 3.78
C LEU A 126 12.69 8.23 3.51
N PRO A 127 12.32 7.00 3.87
CA PRO A 127 12.99 5.79 3.38
C PRO A 127 13.10 5.77 1.85
N GLU A 128 14.16 5.18 1.31
CA GLU A 128 14.42 5.09 -0.15
C GLU A 128 13.21 4.60 -0.94
N ILE A 129 12.48 3.59 -0.43
CA ILE A 129 11.27 3.04 -1.05
C ILE A 129 10.15 4.06 -1.31
N PHE A 130 10.15 5.19 -0.60
CA PHE A 130 9.16 6.25 -0.74
C PHE A 130 9.69 7.50 -1.46
N LYS A 131 10.98 7.61 -1.76
CA LYS A 131 11.58 8.85 -2.30
C LYS A 131 11.12 9.20 -3.71
N GLU A 132 10.85 8.19 -4.54
CA GLU A 132 10.36 8.36 -5.91
C GLU A 132 8.85 8.62 -5.98
N GLN A 133 8.12 8.43 -4.87
CA GLN A 133 6.67 8.63 -4.86
C GLN A 133 6.34 10.13 -4.95
N ASN A 134 5.31 10.44 -5.73
CA ASN A 134 4.77 11.79 -5.79
C ASN A 134 4.00 12.09 -4.50
N ILE A 135 4.51 13.06 -3.72
CA ILE A 135 3.95 13.42 -2.42
C ILE A 135 2.91 14.51 -2.63
N GLU A 136 1.64 14.12 -2.54
CA GLU A 136 0.49 15.01 -2.60
C GLU A 136 -0.09 15.22 -1.21
N ILE A 137 0.56 16.06 -0.39
CA ILE A 137 0.23 16.30 1.02
C ILE A 137 -1.25 16.67 1.23
N HIS A 138 -1.82 17.39 0.28
CA HIS A 138 -3.22 17.80 0.26
C HIS A 138 -4.22 16.64 0.04
N LYS A 139 -3.79 15.52 -0.55
CA LYS A 139 -4.62 14.30 -0.68
C LYS A 139 -4.51 13.40 0.56
N TYR A 140 -3.46 13.57 1.36
CA TYR A 140 -3.32 12.90 2.64
C TYR A 140 -4.11 13.64 3.74
N THR A 141 -3.95 13.19 4.99
CA THR A 141 -4.71 13.53 6.21
C THR A 141 -4.78 15.03 6.56
N LEU A 142 -4.17 15.92 5.77
CA LEU A 142 -3.92 17.33 6.11
C LEU A 142 -4.67 18.32 5.22
N ARG A 143 -5.55 17.86 4.32
CA ARG A 143 -6.28 18.69 3.33
C ARG A 143 -6.92 19.97 3.90
N LYS A 144 -7.34 19.98 5.17
CA LYS A 144 -7.98 21.14 5.82
C LYS A 144 -7.00 22.13 6.45
N ASN A 145 -5.72 21.79 6.55
CA ASN A 145 -4.74 22.49 7.39
C ASN A 145 -3.53 23.00 6.60
N VAL A 146 -3.44 22.69 5.31
CA VAL A 146 -2.35 23.13 4.42
C VAL A 146 -2.88 24.01 3.30
N GLU A 147 -2.15 25.08 2.99
CA GLU A 147 -2.32 25.90 1.79
C GLU A 147 -1.11 25.72 0.89
N THR A 148 -1.38 25.55 -0.41
CA THR A 148 -0.33 25.59 -1.41
C THR A 148 -0.08 27.06 -1.75
N ILE A 149 1.09 27.56 -1.36
CA ILE A 149 1.56 28.89 -1.74
C ILE A 149 2.37 28.72 -3.02
N LYS A 150 1.94 29.39 -4.09
CA LYS A 150 2.76 29.52 -5.29
C LYS A 150 3.75 30.65 -5.06
N GLY A 151 5.00 30.31 -4.71
CA GLY A 151 6.08 31.27 -4.62
C GLY A 151 6.68 31.53 -6.00
N ALA A 152 6.86 32.79 -6.37
CA ALA A 152 7.78 33.16 -7.44
C ALA A 152 9.20 33.14 -6.84
N THR A 153 10.07 32.23 -7.30
CA THR A 153 11.51 32.39 -7.04
C THR A 153 12.09 33.41 -8.02
N GLU A 154 13.19 34.06 -7.63
CA GLU A 154 13.91 35.08 -8.43
C GLU A 154 14.33 34.61 -9.84
N GLU A 155 14.27 33.30 -10.13
CA GLU A 155 14.65 32.69 -11.41
C GLU A 155 13.46 32.13 -12.24
N GLY A 156 12.23 32.59 -12.01
CA GLY A 156 11.09 32.27 -12.89
C GLY A 156 10.57 30.83 -12.85
N THR A 157 11.12 29.96 -12.00
CA THR A 157 10.60 28.61 -11.77
C THR A 157 9.53 28.65 -10.68
N HIS A 158 8.27 28.42 -11.03
CA HIS A 158 7.19 28.30 -10.04
C HIS A 158 7.44 27.09 -9.13
N LYS A 159 7.92 27.31 -7.91
CA LYS A 159 7.99 26.27 -6.87
C LYS A 159 6.71 26.33 -6.04
N ASN A 160 6.04 25.19 -5.93
CA ASN A 160 4.90 25.04 -5.03
C ASN A 160 5.45 24.83 -3.61
N PHE A 161 5.23 25.82 -2.75
CA PHE A 161 5.47 25.71 -1.31
C PHE A 161 4.17 25.35 -0.61
N ILE A 162 4.27 24.72 0.55
CA ILE A 162 3.14 24.30 1.36
C ILE A 162 3.31 24.95 2.72
N LYS A 163 2.26 25.63 3.20
CA LYS A 163 2.23 26.28 4.51
C LYS A 163 1.07 25.74 5.32
N PHE A 164 1.31 25.47 6.60
CA PHE A 164 0.21 25.17 7.52
C PHE A 164 -0.53 26.47 7.91
N ILE A 165 -1.84 26.52 7.69
CA ILE A 165 -2.67 27.72 7.95
C ILE A 165 -3.19 27.77 9.39
N TYR A 166 -3.32 26.60 10.04
CA TYR A 166 -3.90 26.47 11.38
C TYR A 166 -3.01 25.68 12.33
N LYS A 167 -3.25 25.85 13.64
CA LYS A 167 -2.59 25.19 14.78
C LYS A 167 -2.17 23.75 14.45
N PHE A 168 -0.95 23.40 14.83
CA PHE A 168 -0.28 22.16 14.48
C PHE A 168 -1.22 20.94 14.51
N PRO A 169 -1.56 20.32 13.36
CA PRO A 169 -2.84 19.64 13.21
C PRO A 169 -2.83 18.15 13.56
N LEU A 170 -1.77 17.64 14.18
CA LEU A 170 -1.62 16.22 14.49
C LEU A 170 -2.01 15.98 15.95
N SER A 171 -3.07 15.20 16.16
CA SER A 171 -3.40 14.73 17.50
C SER A 171 -2.31 13.77 18.01
N GLU A 172 -2.09 13.75 19.33
CA GLU A 172 -1.16 12.80 19.96
C GLU A 172 -1.48 11.35 19.57
N LYS A 173 -2.77 11.02 19.43
CA LYS A 173 -3.22 9.70 18.95
C LYS A 173 -2.72 9.38 17.54
N GLN A 174 -2.69 10.36 16.63
CA GLN A 174 -2.17 10.15 15.27
C GLN A 174 -0.66 9.96 15.28
N ILE A 175 0.05 10.73 16.11
CA ILE A 175 1.51 10.61 16.26
C ILE A 175 1.86 9.25 16.86
N GLU A 176 1.17 8.82 17.91
CA GLU A 176 1.41 7.53 18.56
C GLU A 176 1.10 6.36 17.62
N LYS A 177 -0.01 6.43 16.87
CA LYS A 177 -0.32 5.44 15.84
C LYS A 177 0.77 5.39 14.77
N ALA A 178 1.24 6.54 14.32
CA ALA A 178 2.31 6.59 13.32
C ALA A 178 3.60 5.94 13.85
N ARG A 179 4.03 6.27 15.07
CA ARG A 179 5.23 5.66 15.69
C ARG A 179 5.16 4.13 15.77
N LYS A 180 3.97 3.57 16.05
CA LYS A 180 3.77 2.11 16.18
C LYS A 180 3.74 1.35 14.86
N THR A 181 3.72 2.05 13.72
CA THR A 181 3.42 1.42 12.42
C THR A 181 4.48 1.67 11.37
N VAL A 182 5.35 2.65 11.57
CA VAL A 182 6.54 2.83 10.72
C VAL A 182 7.63 1.84 11.11
N ASN A 183 8.63 1.66 10.24
CA ASN A 183 9.82 0.88 10.54
C ASN A 183 10.51 1.47 11.81
N PRO A 184 10.70 0.68 12.88
CA PRO A 184 11.29 1.17 14.12
C PRO A 184 12.73 1.67 13.99
N GLU A 185 13.55 1.01 13.17
CA GLU A 185 14.95 1.38 12.93
C GLU A 185 15.01 2.74 12.23
N TRP A 186 14.22 2.91 11.17
CA TRP A 186 14.10 4.22 10.51
C TRP A 186 13.65 5.30 11.48
N PHE A 187 12.67 5.03 12.35
CA PHE A 187 12.16 6.05 13.27
C PHE A 187 13.21 6.46 14.31
N MET A 188 13.99 5.51 14.84
CA MET A 188 15.10 5.82 15.75
C MET A 188 16.10 6.74 15.06
N ASP A 189 16.63 6.33 13.91
CA ASP A 189 17.62 7.11 13.14
C ASP A 189 17.09 8.50 12.75
N PHE A 190 15.84 8.56 12.27
CA PHE A 190 15.19 9.82 11.92
C PHE A 190 15.06 10.74 13.12
N SER A 191 14.59 10.24 14.27
CA SER A 191 14.36 11.03 15.47
C SER A 191 15.65 11.59 16.08
N GLU A 192 16.75 10.83 16.01
CA GLU A 192 18.07 11.27 16.47
C GLU A 192 18.64 12.37 15.58
N ASN A 193 18.49 12.24 14.26
CA ASN A 193 18.97 13.22 13.30
C ASN A 193 18.12 14.50 13.28
N ALA A 194 16.81 14.37 13.46
CA ALA A 194 15.90 15.52 13.55
C ALA A 194 16.16 16.38 14.81
N ARG A 195 16.67 15.81 15.91
CA ARG A 195 17.03 16.55 17.13
C ARG A 195 18.35 17.34 17.02
N LYS A 196 19.19 17.03 16.03
CA LYS A 196 20.51 17.66 15.82
C LYS A 196 20.45 18.86 14.86
N LYS A 197 19.30 19.08 14.21
CA LYS A 197 19.03 20.21 13.31
C LYS A 197 18.22 21.27 14.02
#